data_AF-A0A7V9BSP6-F1
#
_entry.id   AF-A0A7V9BSP6-F1
#
_cell.length_a   1.000
_cell.length_b   1.000
_cell.length_c   1.000
_cell.angle_alpha   90.00
_cell.angle_beta   90.00
_cell.angle_gamma   90.00
#
_symmetry.space_group_name_H-M   'P 1'
#
loop_
_entity.id
_entity.type
_entity.pdbx_description
1 polymer ?
#
loop_
_entity_poly.entity_id
_entity_poly.type
_entity_poly.pdbx_seq_one_letter_code
_entity_poly.pdbx_strand_id
1 'polypeptide(L)'
;ERAETALRALRPQDPRARVTVEGGWLRPPMARDERTAALLGAAQGIAAELGFELPEMTAGGGSDGNTTHRFTPTLDGLGAVGDGAHAEHEHVRIPEMARRAALLAGLLLGPA
;
A
#
# COMPACT_ATOMS: atom_id res chain seq x y z
N GLU A 1 -6.52 -2.35 -15.58
CA GLU A 1 -6.96 -2.94 -16.86
C GLU A 1 -8.46 -3.24 -16.88
N ARG A 2 -8.99 -4.23 -16.14
CA ARG A 2 -10.43 -4.58 -16.13
C ARG A 2 -11.40 -3.40 -16.00
N ALA A 3 -11.17 -2.52 -15.01
CA ALA A 3 -12.03 -1.35 -14.77
C ALA A 3 -11.98 -0.35 -15.94
N GLU A 4 -10.82 -0.14 -16.52
CA GLU A 4 -10.65 0.76 -17.66
C GLU A 4 -11.34 0.22 -18.91
N THR A 5 -11.17 -1.08 -19.19
CA THR A 5 -11.90 -1.74 -20.28
C THR A 5 -13.41 -1.61 -20.11
N ALA A 6 -13.93 -1.84 -18.91
CA ALA A 6 -15.36 -1.70 -18.62
C ALA A 6 -15.85 -0.27 -18.83
N LEU A 7 -15.11 0.74 -18.34
CA LEU A 7 -15.45 2.15 -18.52
C LEU A 7 -15.46 2.55 -20.00
N ARG A 8 -14.42 2.18 -20.77
CA ARG A 8 -14.32 2.49 -22.20
C ARG A 8 -15.37 1.74 -23.04
N ALA A 9 -15.88 0.62 -22.54
CA ALA A 9 -16.94 -0.15 -23.18
C ALA A 9 -18.35 0.42 -22.91
N LEU A 10 -18.51 1.43 -22.06
CA LEU A 10 -19.82 2.02 -21.77
C LEU A 10 -20.49 2.53 -23.06
N ARG A 11 -21.78 2.23 -23.18
CA ARG A 11 -22.65 2.70 -24.27
C ARG A 11 -23.88 3.37 -23.65
N PRO A 12 -24.32 4.53 -24.17
CA PRO A 12 -25.56 5.15 -23.74
C PRO A 12 -26.74 4.24 -24.07
N GLN A 13 -27.69 4.11 -23.14
CA GLN A 13 -28.93 3.36 -23.35
C GLN A 13 -30.02 4.22 -24.00
N ASP A 14 -30.00 5.54 -23.77
CA ASP A 14 -30.88 6.51 -24.43
C ASP A 14 -30.19 7.06 -25.70
N PRO A 15 -30.82 6.99 -26.88
CA PRO A 15 -30.23 7.47 -28.15
C PRO A 15 -29.98 8.98 -28.18
N ARG A 16 -30.55 9.76 -27.25
CA ARG A 16 -30.30 11.21 -27.13
C ARG A 16 -29.06 11.53 -26.30
N ALA A 17 -28.46 10.55 -25.63
CA ALA A 17 -27.31 10.73 -24.77
C ALA A 17 -25.99 10.37 -25.47
N ARG A 18 -24.90 11.02 -25.05
CA ARG A 18 -23.52 10.71 -25.45
C ARG A 18 -22.67 10.47 -24.21
N VAL A 19 -21.82 9.44 -24.27
CA VAL A 19 -20.83 9.15 -23.24
C VAL A 19 -19.44 9.38 -23.84
N THR A 20 -18.63 10.17 -23.15
CA THR A 20 -17.21 10.36 -23.44
C THR A 20 -16.43 9.96 -22.18
N VAL A 21 -15.39 9.13 -22.34
CA VAL A 21 -14.54 8.68 -21.24
C VAL A 21 -13.14 9.22 -21.47
N GLU A 22 -12.69 10.09 -20.58
CA GLU A 22 -11.39 10.77 -20.64
C GLU A 22 -10.57 10.49 -19.37
N GLY A 23 -9.27 10.77 -19.42
CA GLY A 23 -8.34 10.51 -18.33
C GLY A 23 -7.79 9.08 -18.29
N GLY A 24 -7.28 8.69 -17.12
CA GLY A 24 -6.59 7.42 -16.89
C GLY A 24 -6.02 7.33 -15.47
N TRP A 25 -5.27 6.27 -15.19
CA TRP A 25 -4.72 6.03 -13.86
C TRP A 25 -3.37 6.72 -13.67
N LEU A 26 -3.31 7.71 -12.78
CA LEU A 26 -2.06 8.39 -12.41
C LEU A 26 -1.20 7.56 -11.45
N ARG A 27 -1.85 6.74 -10.61
CA ARG A 27 -1.21 5.85 -9.62
C ARG A 27 -1.65 4.42 -9.90
N PRO A 28 -0.84 3.61 -10.60
CA PRO A 28 -1.18 2.21 -10.80
C PRO A 28 -1.20 1.45 -9.46
N PRO A 29 -1.90 0.31 -9.38
CA PRO A 29 -1.87 -0.55 -8.19
C PRO A 29 -0.44 -0.98 -7.84
N MET A 30 -0.15 -1.10 -6.54
CA MET A 30 1.13 -1.63 -6.07
C MET A 30 1.09 -3.16 -6.13
N ALA A 31 1.77 -3.76 -7.11
CA ALA A 31 1.77 -5.20 -7.29
C ALA A 31 2.73 -5.88 -6.31
N ARG A 32 2.31 -7.03 -5.78
CA ARG A 32 3.21 -7.93 -5.05
C ARG A 32 4.06 -8.69 -6.08
N ASP A 33 5.34 -8.34 -6.16
CA ASP A 33 6.34 -9.10 -6.93
C ASP A 33 7.30 -9.86 -5.99
N GLU A 34 8.14 -10.73 -6.56
CA GLU A 34 9.08 -11.56 -5.80
C GLU A 34 10.06 -10.72 -4.96
N ARG A 35 10.43 -9.54 -5.44
CA ARG A 35 11.39 -8.66 -4.76
C ARG A 35 10.75 -7.98 -3.55
N THR A 36 9.51 -7.49 -3.69
CA THR A 36 8.72 -6.99 -2.56
C THR A 36 8.39 -8.11 -1.56
N ALA A 37 8.14 -9.33 -2.04
CA ALA A 37 7.94 -10.48 -1.16
C ALA A 37 9.20 -10.84 -0.34
N ALA A 38 10.39 -10.77 -0.95
CA ALA A 38 11.65 -10.95 -0.24
C ALA A 38 11.88 -9.86 0.82
N LEU A 39 11.62 -8.60 0.47
CA LEU A 39 11.71 -7.47 1.41
C LEU A 39 10.72 -7.61 2.58
N LEU A 40 9.49 -8.07 2.31
CA LEU A 40 8.52 -8.38 3.36
C LEU A 40 9.02 -9.51 4.27
N GLY A 41 9.62 -10.57 3.71
CA GLY A 41 10.19 -11.67 4.47
C GLY A 41 11.30 -11.20 5.43
N ALA A 42 12.17 -10.30 4.99
CA ALA A 42 13.17 -9.67 5.85
C ALA A 42 12.53 -8.87 6.99
N ALA A 43 11.50 -8.06 6.69
CA ALA A 43 10.75 -7.32 7.71
C ALA A 43 10.06 -8.24 8.72
N GLN A 44 9.52 -9.37 8.27
CA GLN A 44 8.89 -10.39 9.13
C GLN A 44 9.92 -11.09 10.03
N GLY A 45 11.12 -11.37 9.52
CA GLY A 45 12.22 -11.91 10.33
C GLY A 45 12.60 -10.96 11.47
N ILE A 46 12.80 -9.68 11.16
CA ILE A 46 13.10 -8.64 12.16
C ILE A 46 11.97 -8.51 13.18
N ALA A 47 10.70 -8.52 12.73
CA ALA A 47 9.56 -8.48 13.63
C ALA A 47 9.54 -9.68 14.60
N ALA A 48 9.84 -10.88 14.10
CA ALA A 48 9.92 -12.09 14.92
C ALA A 48 11.04 -12.00 15.98
N GLU A 49 12.21 -11.47 15.62
CA GLU A 49 13.30 -11.20 16.58
C GLU A 49 12.89 -10.19 17.65
N LEU A 50 12.06 -9.21 17.30
CA LEU A 50 11.46 -8.24 18.21
C LEU A 50 10.24 -8.77 18.99
N GLY A 51 9.85 -10.03 18.77
CA GLY A 51 8.81 -10.71 19.52
C GLY A 51 7.38 -10.39 19.07
N PHE A 52 7.15 -10.02 17.81
CA PHE A 52 5.79 -9.81 17.29
C PHE A 52 5.62 -10.30 15.84
N GLU A 53 4.38 -10.56 15.45
CA GLU A 53 4.03 -10.93 14.08
C GLU A 53 3.76 -9.70 13.22
N LEU A 54 4.34 -9.66 12.02
CA LEU A 54 4.08 -8.64 11.02
C LEU A 54 3.22 -9.23 9.88
N PRO A 55 1.89 -9.00 9.89
CA PRO A 55 1.03 -9.51 8.84
C PRO A 55 1.24 -8.76 7.54
N GLU A 56 1.10 -9.48 6.44
CA GLU A 56 0.87 -8.86 5.13
C GLU A 56 -0.56 -8.34 5.04
N MET A 57 -0.73 -7.13 4.54
CA MET A 57 -2.05 -6.55 4.34
C MET A 57 -2.17 -5.88 2.97
N THR A 58 -3.39 -5.90 2.42
CA THR A 58 -3.76 -5.11 1.25
C THR A 58 -4.55 -3.88 1.68
N ALA A 59 -4.21 -2.71 1.14
CA ALA A 59 -4.98 -1.48 1.34
C ALA A 59 -5.84 -1.18 0.09
N GLY A 60 -7.03 -0.60 0.31
CA GLY A 60 -7.89 -0.12 -0.78
C GLY A 60 -7.51 1.25 -1.33
N GLY A 61 -6.62 1.97 -0.65
CA GLY A 61 -6.12 3.29 -1.03
C GLY A 61 -4.82 3.23 -1.84
N GLY A 62 -4.14 4.37 -1.95
CA GLY A 62 -2.80 4.46 -2.53
C GLY A 62 -1.89 5.38 -1.72
N SER A 63 -0.60 5.19 -1.88
CA SER A 63 0.47 5.95 -1.25
C SER A 63 1.55 6.31 -2.27
N ASP A 64 2.63 6.95 -1.82
CA ASP A 64 3.81 7.14 -2.65
C ASP A 64 4.50 5.79 -3.00
N GLY A 65 4.20 4.73 -2.25
CA GLY A 65 4.62 3.36 -2.55
C GLY A 65 4.13 2.86 -3.91
N ASN A 66 2.93 3.28 -4.35
CA ASN A 66 2.45 3.02 -5.71
C ASN A 66 3.37 3.58 -6.81
N THR A 67 4.13 4.62 -6.49
CA THR A 67 5.11 5.22 -7.39
C THR A 67 6.44 4.48 -7.29
N THR A 68 6.98 4.33 -6.08
CA THR A 68 8.34 3.81 -5.86
C THR A 68 8.48 2.32 -6.20
N HIS A 69 7.43 1.51 -5.99
CA HIS A 69 7.40 0.08 -6.32
C HIS A 69 7.86 -0.22 -7.75
N ARG A 70 7.53 0.65 -8.70
CA ARG A 70 7.89 0.47 -10.11
C ARG A 70 9.40 0.51 -10.35
N PHE A 71 10.15 1.09 -9.42
CA PHE A 71 11.59 1.32 -9.54
C PHE A 71 12.40 0.49 -8.54
N THR A 72 11.87 0.23 -7.35
CA THR A 72 12.56 -0.47 -6.28
C THR A 72 11.58 -1.26 -5.41
N PRO A 73 11.99 -2.40 -4.82
CA PRO A 73 11.17 -3.12 -3.84
C PRO A 73 10.71 -2.15 -2.75
N THR A 74 9.41 -2.12 -2.48
CA THR A 74 8.81 -1.13 -1.59
C THR A 74 7.86 -1.83 -0.63
N LEU A 75 8.05 -1.58 0.67
CA LEU A 75 7.03 -1.82 1.68
C LEU A 75 6.33 -0.51 2.01
N ASP A 76 5.02 -0.58 2.22
CA ASP A 76 4.19 0.52 2.69
C ASP A 76 3.49 0.11 3.99
N GLY A 77 2.93 1.07 4.73
CA GLY A 77 2.22 0.80 5.99
C GLY A 77 3.15 0.52 7.18
N LEU A 78 4.43 0.92 7.10
CA LEU A 78 5.40 0.83 8.20
C LEU A 78 5.28 1.97 9.22
N GLY A 79 4.33 2.89 9.04
CA GLY A 79 4.11 4.05 9.90
C GLY A 79 3.42 3.72 11.23
N ALA A 80 2.81 4.75 11.81
CA ALA A 80 2.12 4.66 13.09
C ALA A 80 0.98 3.63 13.06
N VAL A 81 0.85 2.87 14.15
CA VAL A 81 -0.31 2.00 14.41
C VAL A 81 -1.39 2.84 15.07
N GLY A 82 -2.59 2.81 14.51
CA GLY A 82 -3.69 3.67 14.91
C GLY A 82 -4.99 3.26 14.24
N ASP A 83 -5.96 4.16 14.27
CA ASP A 83 -7.23 4.01 13.55
C ASP A 83 -7.79 5.39 13.18
N GLY A 84 -8.79 5.41 12.31
CA GLY A 84 -9.52 6.62 11.93
C GLY A 84 -8.69 7.60 11.09
N ALA A 85 -7.69 7.13 10.33
CA ALA A 85 -6.93 7.99 9.44
C ALA A 85 -7.87 8.78 8.51
N HIS A 86 -7.74 10.11 8.52
CA HIS A 86 -8.63 11.05 7.82
C HIS A 86 -10.05 11.16 8.40
N ALA A 87 -10.25 10.87 9.69
CA ALA A 87 -11.52 10.99 10.39
C ALA A 87 -11.36 11.73 11.72
N GLU A 88 -12.47 12.22 12.30
CA GLU A 88 -12.45 12.96 13.58
C GLU A 88 -11.89 12.14 14.76
N HIS A 89 -11.97 10.80 14.67
CA HIS A 89 -11.46 9.88 15.68
C HIS A 89 -10.05 9.35 15.36
N GLU A 90 -9.31 10.05 14.50
CA GLU A 90 -7.93 9.74 14.17
C GLU A 90 -7.06 9.69 15.43
N HIS A 91 -6.37 8.58 15.64
CA HIS A 91 -5.46 8.43 16.77
C HIS A 91 -4.35 7.42 16.47
N VAL A 92 -3.29 7.49 17.26
CA VAL A 92 -2.20 6.51 17.29
C VAL A 92 -2.15 5.79 18.63
N ARG A 93 -1.72 4.53 18.62
CA ARG A 93 -1.51 3.72 19.82
C ARG A 93 -0.06 3.89 20.27
N ILE A 94 0.18 4.80 21.23
CA ILE A 94 1.52 5.13 21.73
C ILE A 94 2.38 3.88 22.08
N PRO A 95 1.86 2.84 22.76
CA PRO A 95 2.65 1.65 23.09
C PRO A 95 3.24 0.94 21.87
N GLU A 96 2.64 1.12 20.69
CA GLU A 96 3.04 0.46 19.46
C GLU A 96 4.14 1.21 18.69
N MET A 97 4.44 2.44 19.07
CA MET A 97 5.40 3.28 18.34
C MET A 97 6.83 2.78 18.54
N ALA A 98 7.16 2.31 19.75
CA ALA A 98 8.48 1.78 20.05
C ALA A 98 8.83 0.56 19.19
N ARG A 99 7.90 -0.41 19.05
CA ARG A 99 8.12 -1.59 18.20
C ARG A 99 8.21 -1.23 16.72
N ARG A 100 7.44 -0.25 16.25
CA ARG A 100 7.52 0.23 14.85
C ARG A 100 8.86 0.91 14.56
N ALA A 101 9.34 1.74 15.48
CA ALA A 101 10.66 2.37 15.37
C ALA A 101 11.78 1.33 15.37
N ALA A 102 11.70 0.30 16.22
CA ALA A 102 12.67 -0.79 16.25
C ALA A 102 12.67 -1.60 14.94
N LEU A 103 11.49 -1.92 14.39
CA LEU A 103 11.37 -2.59 13.08
C LEU A 103 12.03 -1.77 11.97
N LEU A 104 11.75 -0.46 11.91
CA LEU A 104 12.35 0.43 10.92
C LEU A 104 13.87 0.49 11.08
N ALA A 105 14.37 0.60 12.32
CA ALA A 105 15.80 0.58 12.60
C ALA A 105 16.45 -0.73 12.14
N GLY A 106 15.82 -1.88 12.41
CA GLY A 106 16.29 -3.18 11.94
C GLY A 106 16.36 -3.27 10.42
N LEU A 107 15.37 -2.71 9.70
CA LEU A 107 15.37 -2.67 8.24
C LEU A 107 16.48 -1.78 7.66
N LEU A 108 16.79 -0.65 8.32
CA LEU A 108 17.86 0.25 7.89
C LEU A 108 19.27 -0.29 8.18
N LEU A 109 19.41 -1.11 9.21
CA LEU A 109 20.68 -1.72 9.62
C LEU A 109 20.92 -3.09 8.97
N GLY A 110 19.84 -3.74 8.49
CA GLY A 110 19.91 -5.01 7.79
C GLY A 110 20.61 -4.88 6.43
N PRO A 111 21.15 -6.00 5.89
CA PRO A 111 21.73 -6.00 4.56
C PRO A 111 20.66 -5.70 3.50
N ALA A 112 21.04 -4.86 2.53
CA ALA A 112 20.24 -4.54 1.35
C ALA A 112 20.09 -5.75 0.41
#